data_AF-A0A517U0S8-F1
#
_entry.id   AF-A0A517U0S8-F1
#
_cell.length_a   1.000
_cell.length_b   1.000
_cell.length_c   1.000
_cell.angle_alpha   90.00
_cell.angle_beta   90.00
_cell.angle_gamma   90.00
#
_symmetry.space_group_name_H-M   'P 1'
#
loop_
_entity.id
_entity.type
_entity.pdbx_description
1 polymer ?
#
loop_
_entity_poly.entity_id
_entity_poly.type
_entity_poly.pdbx_seq_one_letter_code
_entity_poly.pdbx_strand_id
1 'polypeptide(L)'
;MGASAGSGFSDEDDAVMSDINVTPLVDVVLVLLIVFMITVPAIVASAPIKVDLPESGSVEQASELPPITVSVRRGDDGSMQIFLNERQTDADGLKQLIEELGLVRDDQRVNLAADRAIPYGEVIRVMDLLHELGLKKIAVDTKHVQ
;
A
#
# COMPACT_ATOMS: atom_id res chain seq x y z
N MET A 1 34.46 26.70 -86.97
CA MET A 1 34.76 25.89 -85.76
C MET A 1 34.98 26.87 -84.62
N GLY A 2 34.22 26.92 -83.55
CA GLY A 2 33.03 26.19 -83.13
C GLY A 2 32.50 26.97 -81.93
N ALA A 3 31.21 27.29 -81.95
CA ALA A 3 30.52 27.92 -80.83
C ALA A 3 30.35 26.91 -79.69
N SER A 4 30.37 27.39 -78.45
CA SER A 4 29.63 26.75 -77.38
C SER A 4 29.25 27.81 -76.34
N ALA A 5 28.10 28.42 -76.60
CA ALA A 5 27.26 28.96 -75.55
C ALA A 5 26.70 27.78 -74.75
N GLY A 6 26.78 27.85 -73.43
CA GLY A 6 25.96 27.07 -72.51
C GLY A 6 25.53 28.05 -71.42
N SER A 7 24.44 28.78 -71.62
CA SER A 7 23.08 28.41 -71.20
C SER A 7 23.03 28.13 -69.69
N GLY A 8 22.77 29.20 -68.93
CA GLY A 8 22.29 29.07 -67.57
C GLY A 8 20.95 28.37 -67.59
N PHE A 9 20.85 27.32 -66.78
CA PHE A 9 19.60 26.70 -66.39
C PHE A 9 19.53 26.78 -64.87
N SER A 10 18.65 27.66 -64.42
CA SER A 10 18.12 27.76 -63.07
C SER A 10 17.22 26.54 -62.83
N ASP A 11 17.73 25.57 -62.08
CA ASP A 11 16.90 24.53 -61.42
C ASP A 11 16.26 25.18 -60.19
N GLU A 12 15.22 25.96 -60.45
CA GLU A 12 14.19 26.33 -59.48
C GLU A 12 13.07 25.31 -59.68
N ASP A 13 13.11 24.19 -58.93
CA ASP A 13 11.94 23.40 -58.51
C ASP A 13 12.40 22.12 -57.78
N ASP A 14 11.61 21.69 -56.79
CA ASP A 14 11.75 20.49 -55.95
C ASP A 14 12.73 20.50 -54.75
N ALA A 15 12.31 21.21 -53.70
CA ALA A 15 12.02 20.53 -52.42
C ALA A 15 11.26 21.51 -51.52
N VAL A 16 9.93 21.42 -51.52
CA VAL A 16 9.12 21.97 -50.43
C VAL A 16 9.44 21.15 -49.19
N MET A 17 10.56 21.47 -48.53
CA MET A 17 10.90 20.97 -47.20
C MET A 17 9.77 21.42 -46.29
N SER A 18 8.81 20.52 -46.08
CA SER A 18 7.77 20.70 -45.07
C SER A 18 8.51 20.69 -43.74
N ASP A 19 8.77 21.87 -43.22
CA ASP A 19 9.29 22.07 -41.88
C ASP A 19 8.38 21.26 -40.96
N ILE A 20 8.93 20.21 -40.32
CA ILE A 20 8.13 19.42 -39.38
C ILE A 20 7.73 20.43 -38.31
N ASN A 21 6.45 20.71 -38.21
CA ASN A 21 5.95 21.54 -37.13
C ASN A 21 6.25 20.81 -35.82
N VAL A 22 7.38 21.16 -35.20
CA VAL A 22 7.85 20.63 -33.92
C VAL A 22 6.97 21.20 -32.80
N THR A 23 6.35 22.36 -33.02
CA THR A 23 5.50 23.06 -32.04
C THR A 23 4.29 22.22 -31.61
N PRO A 24 3.49 21.63 -32.53
CA PRO A 24 2.44 20.66 -32.16
C PRO A 24 2.98 19.36 -31.55
N LEU A 25 4.17 18.90 -31.95
CA LEU A 25 4.75 17.66 -31.42
C LEU A 25 5.16 17.82 -29.95
N VAL A 26 5.78 18.96 -29.60
CA VAL A 26 6.18 19.28 -28.22
C VAL A 26 4.95 19.45 -27.33
N ASP A 27 3.86 20.03 -27.84
CA ASP A 27 2.61 20.20 -27.09
C ASP A 27 1.98 18.86 -26.72
N VAL A 28 1.93 17.90 -27.65
CA VAL A 28 1.42 16.53 -27.36
C VAL A 28 2.29 15.83 -26.31
N VAL A 29 3.61 15.93 -26.39
CA VAL A 29 4.51 15.33 -25.40
C VAL A 29 4.35 16.01 -24.03
N LEU A 30 4.19 17.33 -23.99
CA LEU A 30 3.97 18.08 -22.75
C LEU A 30 2.63 17.71 -22.07
N VAL A 31 1.56 17.55 -22.84
CA VAL A 31 0.26 17.06 -22.33
C VAL A 31 0.41 15.67 -21.70
N LEU A 32 1.15 14.75 -22.34
CA LEU A 32 1.41 13.43 -21.78
C LEU A 32 2.18 13.49 -20.45
N LEU A 33 3.18 14.39 -20.34
CA LEU A 33 3.92 14.60 -19.10
C LEU A 33 3.02 15.14 -17.97
N ILE A 34 2.10 16.06 -18.28
CA ILE A 34 1.14 16.60 -17.30
C ILE A 34 0.20 15.50 -16.80
N VAL A 35 -0.30 14.63 -17.70
CA VAL A 35 -1.15 13.50 -17.31
C VAL A 35 -0.41 12.56 -16.36
N PHE A 36 0.85 12.21 -16.64
CA PHE A 36 1.65 11.38 -15.73
C PHE A 36 1.92 12.06 -14.38
N MET A 37 2.22 13.36 -14.38
CA MET A 37 2.46 14.14 -13.16
C MET A 37 1.23 14.18 -12.24
N ILE A 38 0.01 14.23 -12.80
CA ILE A 38 -1.24 14.32 -12.03
C ILE A 38 -1.74 12.93 -11.60
N THR A 39 -1.58 11.91 -12.44
CA THR A 39 -2.13 10.56 -12.17
C THR A 39 -1.36 9.82 -11.08
N VAL A 40 -0.03 9.99 -10.97
CA VAL A 40 0.76 9.33 -9.91
C VAL A 40 0.33 9.76 -8.50
N PRO A 41 0.21 11.06 -8.17
CA PRO A 41 -0.36 11.49 -6.89
C PRO A 41 -1.80 11.01 -6.67
N ALA A 42 -2.63 10.96 -7.71
CA ALA A 42 -4.02 10.50 -7.61
C ALA A 42 -4.13 9.00 -7.29
N ILE A 43 -3.24 8.17 -7.85
CA ILE A 43 -3.14 6.75 -7.55
C ILE A 43 -2.63 6.54 -6.11
N VAL A 44 -1.57 7.26 -5.72
CA VAL A 44 -0.97 7.14 -4.38
C VAL A 44 -1.89 7.67 -3.27
N ALA A 45 -2.69 8.71 -3.56
CA ALA A 45 -3.65 9.28 -2.62
C ALA A 45 -4.91 8.43 -2.38
N SER A 46 -5.08 7.30 -3.10
CA SER A 46 -6.17 6.34 -2.85
C SER A 46 -5.83 5.30 -1.78
N ALA A 47 -4.64 5.36 -1.17
CA ALA A 47 -4.26 4.50 -0.04
C ALA A 47 -3.65 5.24 1.16
N PRO A 48 -4.29 6.27 1.75
CA PRO A 48 -3.92 6.74 3.07
C PRO A 48 -4.80 6.00 4.09
N ILE A 49 -4.52 4.72 4.36
CA ILE A 49 -4.88 4.21 5.68
C ILE A 49 -3.86 4.86 6.61
N LYS A 50 -4.29 5.90 7.32
CA LYS A 50 -3.55 6.46 8.45
C LYS A 50 -3.41 5.35 9.48
N VAL A 51 -2.34 4.57 9.37
CA VAL A 51 -1.90 3.71 10.44
C VAL A 51 -1.08 4.61 11.35
N ASP A 52 -1.73 5.22 12.34
CA ASP A 52 -1.03 5.80 13.49
C ASP A 52 -0.37 4.62 14.21
N LEU A 53 0.84 4.25 13.78
CA LEU A 53 1.73 3.41 14.55
C LEU A 53 2.37 4.34 15.59
N PRO A 54 1.94 4.31 16.88
CA PRO A 54 2.67 5.03 17.89
C PRO A 54 4.09 4.48 17.94
N GLU A 55 5.08 5.36 17.74
CA GLU A 55 6.48 5.01 17.94
C GLU A 55 6.64 4.42 19.34
N SER A 56 7.28 3.26 19.40
CA SER A 56 7.73 2.55 20.61
C SER A 56 8.18 3.53 21.69
N GLY A 57 7.24 3.89 22.56
CA GLY A 57 7.35 5.07 23.39
C GLY A 57 6.40 4.95 24.56
N SER A 58 6.85 4.19 25.55
CA SER A 58 6.35 4.18 26.92
C SER A 58 4.96 3.56 27.15
N VAL A 59 4.94 2.79 28.22
CA VAL A 59 3.78 2.21 28.87
C VAL A 59 2.84 3.33 29.33
N GLU A 60 1.91 3.76 28.47
CA GLU A 60 0.86 4.67 28.91
C GLU A 60 -0.27 3.87 29.56
N GLN A 61 -0.17 3.85 30.89
CA GLN A 61 -1.19 3.60 31.90
C GLN A 61 -2.06 2.36 31.71
N ALA A 62 -1.89 1.43 32.65
CA ALA A 62 -2.76 0.31 32.93
C ALA A 62 -4.23 0.67 32.66
N SER A 63 -4.78 0.11 31.59
CA SER A 63 -6.17 -0.33 31.68
C SER A 63 -6.19 -1.29 32.87
N GLU A 64 -7.16 -1.17 33.78
CA GLU A 64 -7.32 -2.12 34.87
C GLU A 64 -7.53 -3.56 34.34
N LEU A 65 -7.85 -3.67 33.05
CA LEU A 65 -7.98 -4.90 32.30
C LEU A 65 -6.63 -5.29 31.66
N PRO A 66 -6.18 -6.55 31.84
CA PRO A 66 -4.99 -7.03 31.16
C PRO A 66 -5.18 -6.94 29.64
N PRO A 67 -4.17 -6.44 28.89
CA PRO A 67 -4.27 -6.36 27.43
C PRO A 67 -4.37 -7.76 26.83
N ILE A 68 -5.22 -7.91 25.83
CA ILE A 68 -5.36 -9.17 25.08
C ILE A 68 -4.25 -9.20 24.05
N THR A 69 -3.51 -10.30 23.98
CA THR A 69 -2.50 -10.48 22.93
C THR A 69 -3.04 -11.41 21.86
N VAL A 70 -3.19 -10.90 20.64
CA VAL A 70 -3.50 -11.70 19.45
C VAL A 70 -2.22 -11.82 18.65
N SER A 71 -1.71 -13.02 18.43
CA SER A 71 -0.51 -13.23 17.61
C SER A 71 -0.85 -13.97 16.32
N VAL A 72 -0.30 -13.51 15.21
CA VAL A 72 -0.38 -14.17 13.91
C VAL A 72 1.02 -14.68 13.55
N ARG A 73 1.16 -15.99 13.44
CA ARG A 73 2.42 -16.66 13.11
C ARG A 73 2.25 -17.51 11.86
N ARG A 74 3.34 -17.73 11.15
CA ARG A 74 3.38 -18.73 10.07
C ARG A 74 3.78 -20.06 10.69
N GLY A 75 2.98 -21.09 10.48
CA GLY A 75 3.32 -22.47 10.83
C GLY A 75 4.41 -23.03 9.91
N ASP A 76 5.05 -24.12 10.35
CA ASP A 76 6.10 -24.81 9.57
C ASP A 76 5.60 -25.35 8.23
N ASP A 77 4.28 -25.57 8.11
CA ASP A 77 3.57 -25.98 6.90
C ASP A 77 3.22 -24.81 5.98
N GLY A 78 3.56 -23.58 6.36
CA GLY A 78 3.22 -22.35 5.64
C GLY A 78 1.80 -21.83 5.92
N SER A 79 1.03 -22.51 6.78
CA SER A 79 -0.30 -22.06 7.19
C SER A 79 -0.21 -20.84 8.11
N MET A 80 -1.27 -20.03 8.12
CA MET A 80 -1.41 -18.95 9.07
C MET A 80 -2.04 -19.50 10.35
N GLN A 81 -1.37 -19.28 11.48
CA GLN A 81 -1.85 -19.70 12.79
C GLN A 81 -2.12 -18.44 13.62
N ILE A 82 -3.32 -18.38 14.20
CA ILE A 82 -3.74 -17.30 15.07
C ILE A 82 -3.62 -17.81 16.51
N PHE A 83 -3.16 -16.94 17.41
CA PHE A 83 -3.04 -17.24 18.82
C PHE A 83 -3.72 -16.16 19.64
N LEU A 84 -4.54 -16.55 20.60
CA LEU A 84 -5.13 -15.66 21.60
C LEU A 84 -4.49 -15.97 22.95
N ASN A 85 -3.71 -15.04 23.51
CA ASN A 85 -2.98 -15.25 24.77
C ASN A 85 -2.23 -16.59 24.80
N GLU A 86 -1.47 -16.88 23.73
CA GLU A 86 -0.68 -18.11 23.53
C GLU A 86 -1.50 -19.40 23.25
N ARG A 87 -2.83 -19.33 23.28
CA ARG A 87 -3.69 -20.44 22.83
C ARG A 87 -3.85 -20.38 21.32
N GLN A 88 -3.45 -21.44 20.63
CA GLN A 88 -3.70 -21.58 19.20
C GLN A 88 -5.21 -21.62 18.91
N THR A 89 -5.62 -20.85 17.91
CA THR A 89 -6.99 -20.74 17.44
C THR A 89 -7.01 -20.47 15.94
N ASP A 90 -8.18 -20.58 15.34
CA ASP A 90 -8.46 -20.15 13.96
C ASP A 90 -9.30 -18.85 14.00
N ALA A 91 -9.66 -18.32 12.83
CA ALA A 91 -10.42 -17.07 12.75
C ALA A 91 -11.81 -17.19 13.41
N ASP A 92 -12.48 -18.33 13.22
CA ASP A 92 -13.80 -18.59 13.79
C ASP A 92 -13.74 -18.80 15.31
N GLY A 93 -12.75 -19.54 15.78
CA GLY A 93 -12.49 -19.80 17.20
C GLY A 93 -12.03 -18.55 17.94
N LEU A 94 -11.30 -17.63 17.29
CA LEU A 94 -10.92 -16.35 17.86
C LEU A 94 -12.16 -15.54 18.25
N LYS A 95 -13.16 -15.47 17.36
CA LYS A 95 -14.44 -14.81 17.62
C LYS A 95 -15.15 -15.46 18.80
N GLN A 96 -15.27 -16.78 18.79
CA GLN A 96 -15.95 -17.51 19.86
C GLN A 96 -15.27 -17.31 21.21
N LEU A 97 -13.94 -17.36 21.26
CA LEU A 97 -13.16 -17.13 22.48
C LEU A 97 -13.31 -15.71 23.01
N ILE A 98 -13.32 -14.70 22.14
CA ILE A 98 -13.49 -13.29 22.54
C ILE A 98 -14.89 -13.06 23.12
N GLU A 99 -15.92 -13.64 22.50
CA GLU A 99 -17.30 -13.57 22.99
C GLU A 99 -17.48 -14.33 24.32
N GLU A 100 -16.94 -15.56 24.43
CA GLU A 100 -17.02 -16.40 25.62
C GLU A 100 -16.31 -15.78 26.82
N LEU A 101 -15.12 -15.21 26.60
CA LEU A 101 -14.34 -14.56 27.65
C LEU A 101 -14.86 -13.16 28.00
N GLY A 102 -15.90 -12.67 27.30
CA GLY A 102 -16.50 -11.36 27.56
C GLY A 102 -15.48 -10.22 27.41
N LEU A 103 -14.54 -10.38 26.49
CA LEU A 103 -13.38 -9.52 26.32
C LEU A 103 -13.70 -8.21 25.58
N VAL A 104 -14.92 -8.09 25.05
CA VAL A 104 -15.39 -6.88 24.36
C VAL A 104 -15.77 -5.82 25.38
N ARG A 105 -14.85 -4.90 25.66
CA ARG A 105 -15.08 -3.71 26.48
C ARG A 105 -14.52 -2.49 25.77
N ASP A 106 -15.16 -1.32 25.94
CA ASP A 106 -14.71 -0.08 25.29
C ASP A 106 -13.27 0.33 25.67
N ASP A 107 -12.77 -0.09 26.84
CA ASP A 107 -11.41 0.16 27.31
C ASP A 107 -10.46 -1.04 27.18
N GLN A 108 -10.90 -2.12 26.53
CA GLN A 108 -10.05 -3.28 26.30
C GLN A 108 -9.00 -2.95 25.23
N ARG A 109 -7.73 -3.04 25.61
CA ARG A 109 -6.60 -2.93 24.67
C ARG A 109 -6.28 -4.30 24.08
N VAL A 110 -6.01 -4.33 22.78
CA VAL A 110 -5.57 -5.51 22.03
C VAL A 110 -4.21 -5.24 21.43
N ASN A 111 -3.23 -6.07 21.78
CA ASN A 111 -1.92 -6.08 21.15
C ASN A 111 -1.93 -7.14 20.04
N LEU A 112 -1.91 -6.69 18.79
CA LEU A 112 -1.77 -7.55 17.63
C LEU A 112 -0.29 -7.72 17.29
N ALA A 113 0.26 -8.89 17.55
CA ALA A 113 1.61 -9.27 17.16
C ALA A 113 1.58 -10.05 15.85
N ALA A 114 2.27 -9.58 14.81
CA ALA A 114 2.37 -10.33 13.55
C ALA A 114 3.83 -10.62 13.21
N ASP A 115 4.09 -11.84 12.76
CA ASP A 115 5.40 -12.20 12.21
C ASP A 115 5.65 -11.50 10.86
N ARG A 116 6.90 -11.13 10.61
CA ARG A 116 7.33 -10.40 9.39
C ARG A 116 7.08 -11.20 8.11
N ALA A 117 7.01 -12.53 8.23
CA ALA A 117 6.76 -13.42 7.10
C ALA A 117 5.29 -13.40 6.63
N ILE A 118 4.37 -12.86 7.42
CA ILE A 118 2.94 -12.81 7.13
C ILE A 118 2.64 -11.68 6.13
N PRO A 119 1.86 -11.95 5.06
CA PRO A 119 1.43 -10.90 4.14
C PRO A 119 0.62 -9.85 4.90
N TYR A 120 0.91 -8.57 4.64
CA TYR A 120 0.22 -7.45 5.29
C TYR A 120 -1.31 -7.53 5.14
N GLY A 121 -1.81 -8.02 4.00
CA GLY A 121 -3.25 -8.21 3.78
C GLY A 121 -3.91 -9.19 4.77
N GLU A 122 -3.19 -10.20 5.26
CA GLU A 122 -3.70 -11.10 6.30
C GLU A 122 -3.79 -10.41 7.66
N VAL A 123 -2.81 -9.56 7.97
CA VAL A 123 -2.80 -8.78 9.21
C VAL A 123 -4.01 -7.84 9.25
N ILE A 124 -4.31 -7.19 8.12
CA ILE A 124 -5.50 -6.34 7.98
C ILE A 124 -6.79 -7.15 8.16
N ARG A 125 -6.91 -8.34 7.57
CA ARG A 125 -8.09 -9.21 7.78
C ARG A 125 -8.33 -9.52 9.25
N VAL A 126 -7.27 -9.79 10.02
CA VAL A 126 -7.38 -10.04 11.46
C VAL A 126 -7.75 -8.76 12.22
N MET A 127 -7.20 -7.61 11.84
CA MET A 127 -7.58 -6.32 12.42
C MET A 127 -9.06 -6.01 12.19
N ASP A 128 -9.57 -6.24 10.98
CA ASP A 128 -10.97 -6.04 10.63
C ASP A 128 -11.88 -6.94 11.48
N LEU A 129 -11.52 -8.21 11.62
CA LEU A 129 -12.25 -9.15 12.48
C LEU A 129 -12.28 -8.67 13.94
N LEU A 130 -11.16 -8.19 14.49
CA LEU A 130 -11.13 -7.64 15.85
C LEU A 130 -11.99 -6.38 15.99
N HIS A 131 -12.00 -5.53 14.96
CA HIS A 131 -12.82 -4.33 14.94
C HIS A 131 -14.32 -4.65 14.86
N GLU A 132 -14.72 -5.65 14.07
CA GLU A 132 -16.10 -6.16 14.00
C GLU A 132 -16.58 -6.70 15.35
N LEU A 133 -15.67 -7.29 16.14
CA LEU A 133 -15.94 -7.74 17.51
C LEU A 133 -16.02 -6.60 18.52
N GLY A 134 -15.89 -5.34 18.10
CA GLY A 134 -16.01 -4.16 18.97
C GLY A 134 -14.73 -3.77 19.70
N LEU A 135 -13.58 -4.39 19.36
CA LEU A 135 -12.29 -4.06 19.94
C LEU A 135 -11.66 -2.88 19.17
N LYS A 136 -11.85 -1.67 19.69
CA LYS A 136 -11.46 -0.43 19.00
C LYS A 136 -10.00 -0.02 19.26
N LYS A 137 -9.40 -0.47 20.37
CA LYS A 137 -8.05 -0.07 20.81
C LYS A 137 -7.03 -1.15 20.44
N ILE A 138 -6.65 -1.22 19.17
CA ILE A 138 -5.69 -2.18 18.64
C ILE A 138 -4.32 -1.51 18.49
N ALA A 139 -3.30 -2.06 19.13
CA ALA A 139 -1.89 -1.70 18.93
C ALA A 139 -1.19 -2.83 18.15
N VAL A 140 -0.48 -2.48 17.07
CA VAL A 140 0.23 -3.47 16.25
C VAL A 140 1.71 -3.48 16.63
N ASP A 141 2.24 -4.66 16.95
CA ASP A 141 3.65 -4.90 17.20
C ASP A 141 4.17 -5.97 16.22
N THR A 142 5.40 -5.79 15.74
CA THR A 142 6.07 -6.80 14.93
C THR A 142 7.10 -7.51 15.79
N LYS A 143 6.71 -8.63 16.41
CA LYS A 143 7.67 -9.47 17.14
C LYS A 143 8.24 -10.53 16.21
N HIS A 144 9.57 -10.56 16.11
CA HIS A 144 10.28 -11.71 15.58
C HIS A 144 10.21 -12.80 16.65
N VAL A 145 9.29 -13.74 16.48
CA VAL A 145 9.27 -14.96 17.29
C VAL A 145 10.33 -15.86 16.69
N GLN A 146 11.49 -15.88 17.34
CA GLN A 146 12.62 -16.74 17.02
C GLN A 146 12.35 -18.15 17.52
#